data_AF-A0A8S2RL79-F1
#
_entry.id   AF-A0A8S2RL79-F1
#
_cell.length_a   1.000
_cell.length_b   1.000
_cell.length_c   1.000
_cell.angle_alpha   90.00
_cell.angle_beta   90.00
_cell.angle_gamma   90.00
#
_symmetry.space_group_name_H-M   'P 1'
#
loop_
_entity.id
_entity.type
_entity.pdbx_description
1 polymer ?
#
loop_
_entity_poly.entity_id
_entity_poly.type
_entity_poly.pdbx_seq_one_letter_code
_entity_poly.pdbx_strand_id
1 'polypeptide(L)'
;MSHDPCAKDKEFRSFVLHLKKLNPSWKAKEITKFLLKSENPPHYTTTKALWLKVWRILKRKQVDDLPRSGAPRTTTTIEYIQAVKESTQLKRNASIRNVNAKLREQGYKTSSNAVWRAKTELKLKIIIKMI
;
A
#
# COMPACT_ATOMS: atom_id res chain seq x y z
N MET A 1 -15.52 14.53 -1.03
CA MET A 1 -14.04 14.59 -0.95
C MET A 1 -13.51 13.18 -1.09
N SER A 2 -12.67 12.91 -2.09
CA SER A 2 -12.13 11.58 -2.37
C SER A 2 -11.19 11.15 -1.23
N HIS A 3 -11.61 10.17 -0.43
CA HIS A 3 -10.78 9.48 0.56
C HIS A 3 -9.84 8.50 -0.14
N ASP A 4 -9.02 8.96 -1.09
CA ASP A 4 -7.96 8.12 -1.64
C ASP A 4 -6.78 8.17 -0.66
N PRO A 5 -6.50 7.10 0.10
CA PRO A 5 -5.37 7.06 1.02
C PRO A 5 -4.04 7.27 0.29
N CYS A 6 -3.98 7.02 -1.02
CA CYS A 6 -2.80 7.24 -1.84
C CYS A 6 -2.51 8.74 -2.06
N ALA A 7 -3.55 9.58 -2.17
CA ALA A 7 -3.42 11.03 -2.37
C ALA A 7 -2.75 11.72 -1.15
N LYS A 8 -3.22 11.42 0.06
CA LYS A 8 -2.64 11.94 1.31
C LYS A 8 -1.17 11.54 1.47
N ASP A 9 -0.84 10.33 1.02
CA ASP A 9 0.50 9.77 1.12
C ASP A 9 1.44 10.47 0.11
N LYS A 10 0.94 10.88 -1.07
CA LYS A 10 1.69 11.71 -2.03
C LYS A 10 1.91 13.13 -1.50
N GLU A 11 0.88 13.78 -0.96
CA GLU A 11 0.97 15.11 -0.34
C GLU A 11 2.03 15.14 0.77
N PHE A 12 2.03 14.14 1.64
CA PHE A 12 3.04 14.01 2.69
C PHE A 12 4.47 13.89 2.13
N ARG A 13 4.66 13.07 1.08
CA ARG A 13 5.98 12.93 0.42
C ARG A 13 6.44 14.24 -0.19
N SER A 14 5.56 14.93 -0.91
CA SER A 14 5.84 16.26 -1.48
C SER A 14 6.23 17.27 -0.41
N PHE A 15 5.49 17.31 0.69
CA PHE A 15 5.77 18.21 1.81
C PHE A 15 7.14 17.94 2.45
N VAL A 16 7.49 16.67 2.70
CA VAL A 16 8.80 16.30 3.25
C VAL A 16 9.95 16.71 2.32
N LEU A 17 9.79 16.51 1.01
CA LEU A 17 10.79 16.94 0.02
C LEU A 17 10.90 18.48 -0.04
N HIS A 18 9.79 19.18 0.08
CA HIS A 18 9.76 20.64 0.15
C HIS A 18 10.51 21.16 1.39
N LEU A 19 10.27 20.58 2.57
CA LEU A 19 11.01 20.91 3.80
C LEU A 19 12.52 20.71 3.63
N LYS A 20 12.92 19.64 2.94
CA LYS A 20 14.34 19.38 2.64
C LYS A 20 14.93 20.40 1.66
N LYS A 21 14.14 20.92 0.72
CA LYS A 21 14.57 21.98 -0.20
C LYS A 21 14.77 23.31 0.52
N LEU A 22 13.84 23.66 1.42
CA LEU A 22 13.95 24.87 2.25
C LEU A 22 15.11 24.77 3.26
N ASN A 23 15.34 23.58 3.81
CA ASN A 23 16.39 23.35 4.81
C ASN A 23 17.33 22.21 4.39
N PRO A 24 18.31 22.47 3.48
CA PRO A 24 19.20 21.44 2.96
C PRO A 24 20.06 20.74 4.02
N SER A 25 20.35 21.39 5.15
CA SER A 25 21.13 20.81 6.25
C SER A 25 20.33 19.81 7.09
N TRP A 26 19.00 19.88 7.08
CA TRP A 26 18.15 19.02 7.93
C TRP A 26 18.23 17.57 7.48
N LYS A 27 18.58 16.66 8.40
CA LYS A 27 18.50 15.22 8.15
C LYS A 27 17.08 14.75 8.48
N ALA A 28 16.83 13.46 8.24
CA ALA A 28 15.51 12.87 8.49
C ALA A 28 15.06 13.07 9.95
N LYS A 29 15.99 13.11 10.91
CA LYS A 29 15.70 13.26 12.34
C LYS A 29 15.17 14.66 12.66
N GLU A 30 15.74 15.69 12.06
CA GLU A 30 15.34 17.09 12.24
C GLU A 30 13.96 17.35 11.62
N ILE A 31 13.73 16.86 10.40
CA ILE A 31 12.41 16.93 9.76
C ILE A 31 11.36 16.17 10.58
N THR A 32 11.70 15.00 11.12
CA THR A 32 10.79 14.24 12.00
C THR A 32 10.41 15.02 13.26
N LYS A 33 11.39 15.65 13.92
CA LYS A 33 11.14 16.48 15.09
C LYS A 33 10.25 17.68 14.76
N PHE A 34 10.46 18.31 13.61
CA PHE A 34 9.61 19.40 13.13
C PHE A 34 8.17 18.94 12.92
N LEU A 35 7.97 17.81 12.21
CA LEU A 35 6.65 17.23 11.95
C LEU A 35 5.89 16.81 13.22
N LEU A 36 6.59 16.41 14.27
CA LEU A 36 5.94 16.08 15.55
C LEU A 36 5.53 17.30 16.37
N LYS A 37 6.11 18.47 16.07
CA LYS A 37 5.79 19.75 16.74
C LYS A 37 4.81 20.61 15.93
N SER A 38 4.45 20.22 14.71
CA SER A 38 3.48 20.96 13.91
C SER A 38 2.08 20.86 14.51
N GLU A 39 1.24 21.85 14.26
CA GLU A 39 -0.15 21.90 14.74
C GLU A 39 -0.97 20.66 14.37
N ASN A 40 -0.65 20.04 13.22
CA ASN A 40 -1.27 18.80 12.77
C ASN A 40 -0.20 17.70 12.59
N PRO A 41 0.25 17.06 13.69
CA PRO A 41 1.28 16.05 13.61
C PRO A 41 0.78 14.83 12.83
N PRO A 42 1.61 14.21 12.00
CA PRO A 42 1.18 13.08 11.20
C PRO A 42 0.92 11.85 12.09
N HIS A 43 -0.20 11.17 11.85
CA HIS A 43 -0.61 10.02 12.65
C HIS A 43 0.24 8.78 12.31
N TYR A 44 1.26 8.51 13.12
CA TYR A 44 2.10 7.31 13.04
C TYR A 44 2.09 6.57 14.37
N THR A 45 2.27 5.25 14.32
CA THR A 45 2.27 4.41 15.54
C THR A 45 3.46 4.70 16.46
N THR A 46 4.60 5.12 15.91
CA THR A 46 5.79 5.48 16.67
C THR A 46 6.61 6.57 15.97
N THR A 47 7.38 7.34 16.75
CA THR A 47 8.38 8.28 16.21
C THR A 47 9.38 7.59 15.28
N LYS A 48 9.77 6.36 15.60
CA LYS A 48 10.66 5.54 14.76
C LYS A 48 10.03 5.24 13.40
N ALA A 49 8.73 4.94 13.34
CA ALA A 49 8.02 4.71 12.10
C ALA A 49 7.96 5.97 11.22
N LEU A 50 7.66 7.13 11.81
CA LEU A 50 7.70 8.41 11.11
C LEU A 50 9.11 8.72 10.58
N TRP A 51 10.13 8.58 11.42
CA TRP A 51 11.53 8.79 11.02
C TRP A 51 11.94 7.88 9.86
N LEU A 52 11.59 6.59 9.91
CA LEU A 52 11.87 5.65 8.82
C LEU A 52 11.16 6.06 7.53
N LYS A 53 9.90 6.53 7.61
CA LYS A 53 9.17 7.03 6.43
C LYS A 53 9.87 8.25 5.85
N VAL A 54 10.18 9.26 6.66
CA VAL A 54 10.90 10.48 6.23
C VAL A 54 12.24 10.11 5.60
N TRP A 55 13.04 9.27 6.25
CA TRP A 55 14.33 8.82 5.72
C TRP A 55 14.20 8.15 4.34
N ARG A 56 13.19 7.28 4.15
CA ARG A 56 12.94 6.64 2.85
C ARG A 56 12.59 7.66 1.77
N ILE A 57 11.78 8.66 2.09
CA ILE A 57 11.40 9.72 1.14
C ILE A 57 12.64 10.50 0.70
N LEU A 58 13.45 10.96 1.66
CA LEU A 58 14.67 11.71 1.37
C LEU A 58 15.70 10.89 0.59
N LYS A 59 15.82 9.59 0.88
CA LYS A 59 16.72 8.69 0.15
C LYS A 59 16.29 8.53 -1.31
N ARG A 60 14.98 8.45 -1.58
CA ARG A 60 14.44 8.23 -2.93
C ARG A 60 14.32 9.50 -3.75
N LYS A 61 14.15 10.66 -3.11
CA LYS A 61 13.96 11.97 -3.76
C LYS A 61 12.82 12.00 -4.79
N GLN A 62 11.79 11.20 -4.57
CA GLN A 62 10.64 11.08 -5.46
C GLN A 62 9.34 11.12 -4.67
N VAL A 63 8.31 11.73 -5.26
CA VAL A 63 6.95 11.80 -4.71
C VAL A 63 6.21 10.49 -4.95
N ASP A 64 6.39 9.90 -6.14
CA ASP A 64 5.76 8.63 -6.47
C ASP A 64 6.44 7.46 -5.75
N ASP A 65 5.61 6.59 -5.17
CA ASP A 65 6.09 5.43 -4.42
C ASP A 65 6.39 4.27 -5.35
N LEU A 66 7.54 4.34 -6.04
CA LEU A 66 7.96 3.28 -6.94
C LEU A 66 8.35 1.98 -6.18
N PRO A 67 8.17 0.80 -6.82
CA PRO A 67 8.70 -0.46 -6.29
C PRO A 67 10.22 -0.45 -6.18
N ARG A 68 10.76 -1.24 -5.24
CA ARG A 68 12.19 -1.26 -4.86
C ARG A 68 13.14 -1.72 -5.98
N SER A 69 12.63 -2.40 -7.01
CA SER A 69 13.44 -3.07 -8.04
C SER A 69 12.85 -3.00 -9.45
N GLY A 70 11.95 -2.04 -9.74
CA GLY A 70 11.23 -1.99 -11.02
C GLY A 70 10.21 -3.13 -11.23
N ALA A 71 10.27 -4.18 -10.41
CA ALA A 71 9.27 -5.24 -10.39
C ALA A 71 7.90 -4.64 -10.02
N PRO A 72 6.82 -4.92 -10.77
CA PRO A 72 5.48 -4.46 -10.43
C PRO A 72 5.17 -4.90 -9.00
N ARG A 73 4.70 -3.98 -8.15
CA ARG A 73 4.26 -4.36 -6.80
C ARG A 73 3.21 -5.45 -6.96
N THR A 74 3.25 -6.44 -6.07
CA THR A 74 2.06 -7.26 -5.86
C THR A 74 0.91 -6.31 -5.54
N THR A 75 -0.21 -6.44 -6.24
CA THR A 75 -1.45 -5.72 -5.99
C THR A 75 -1.70 -5.70 -4.48
N THR A 76 -2.02 -4.54 -3.93
CA THR A 76 -2.23 -4.46 -2.47
C THR A 76 -3.35 -5.41 -2.07
N THR A 77 -3.33 -5.87 -0.82
CA THR A 77 -4.35 -6.80 -0.34
C THR A 77 -5.76 -6.22 -0.50
N ILE A 78 -5.93 -4.91 -0.32
CA ILE A 78 -7.21 -4.21 -0.46
C ILE A 78 -7.68 -4.23 -1.92
N GLU A 79 -6.82 -3.79 -2.85
CA GLU A 79 -7.12 -3.81 -4.29
C GLU A 79 -7.41 -5.22 -4.79
N TYR A 80 -6.66 -6.23 -4.30
CA TYR A 80 -6.91 -7.61 -4.65
C TYR A 80 -8.26 -8.11 -4.13
N ILE A 81 -8.62 -7.82 -2.88
CA ILE A 81 -9.93 -8.18 -2.30
C ILE A 81 -11.06 -7.52 -3.09
N GLN A 82 -10.90 -6.27 -3.49
CA GLN A 82 -11.88 -5.55 -4.30
C GLN A 82 -12.04 -6.18 -5.69
N ALA A 83 -10.93 -6.51 -6.36
CA ALA A 83 -10.95 -7.21 -7.65
C ALA A 83 -11.58 -8.61 -7.54
N VAL A 84 -11.36 -9.31 -6.42
CA VAL A 84 -12.05 -10.59 -6.13
C VAL A 84 -13.55 -10.37 -5.96
N LYS A 85 -13.99 -9.33 -5.23
CA LYS A 85 -15.42 -8.97 -5.08
C LYS A 85 -16.07 -8.72 -6.44
N GLU A 86 -15.42 -7.92 -7.28
CA GLU A 86 -15.90 -7.58 -8.63
C GLU A 86 -15.92 -8.80 -9.57
N SER A 87 -14.86 -9.61 -9.56
CA SER A 87 -14.78 -10.81 -10.40
C SER A 87 -15.74 -11.93 -9.97
N THR A 88 -16.16 -11.96 -8.71
CA THR A 88 -17.04 -13.02 -8.19
C THR A 88 -18.52 -12.70 -8.32
N GLN A 89 -18.89 -11.46 -8.68
CA GLN A 89 -20.27 -10.96 -8.75
C GLN A 89 -21.21 -11.71 -7.78
N LEU A 90 -21.02 -11.48 -6.48
CA LEU A 90 -21.93 -11.90 -5.40
C LEU A 90 -22.24 -13.42 -5.28
N LYS A 91 -21.50 -14.32 -5.92
CA LYS A 91 -21.67 -15.77 -5.69
C LYS A 91 -20.95 -16.21 -4.42
N ARG A 92 -21.69 -16.29 -3.30
CA ARG A 92 -21.24 -17.01 -2.09
C ARG A 92 -20.70 -18.38 -2.52
N ASN A 93 -19.53 -18.77 -2.02
CA ASN A 93 -18.83 -20.04 -2.33
C ASN A 93 -18.12 -20.14 -3.68
N ALA A 94 -17.83 -19.05 -4.38
CA ALA A 94 -16.97 -19.10 -5.56
C ALA A 94 -15.57 -19.68 -5.23
N SER A 95 -14.96 -20.38 -6.20
CA SER A 95 -13.64 -21.00 -6.04
C SER A 95 -12.54 -19.95 -6.05
N ILE A 96 -11.80 -19.80 -4.94
CA ILE A 96 -10.68 -18.85 -4.85
C ILE A 96 -9.59 -19.14 -5.89
N ARG A 97 -9.41 -20.42 -6.29
CA ARG A 97 -8.42 -20.81 -7.30
C ARG A 97 -8.78 -20.25 -8.67
N ASN A 98 -10.04 -20.38 -9.07
CA ASN A 98 -10.50 -19.92 -10.39
C ASN A 98 -10.47 -18.40 -10.48
N VAL A 99 -10.86 -17.72 -9.39
CA VAL A 99 -10.80 -16.25 -9.33
C VAL A 99 -9.35 -15.76 -9.40
N ASN A 100 -8.45 -16.36 -8.63
CA ASN A 100 -7.04 -15.98 -8.68
C ASN A 100 -6.40 -16.29 -10.05
N ALA A 101 -6.77 -17.38 -10.71
CA ALA A 101 -6.31 -17.68 -12.07
C ALA A 101 -6.75 -16.59 -13.06
N LYS A 102 -8.04 -16.22 -13.05
CA LYS A 102 -8.59 -15.16 -13.91
C LYS A 102 -7.96 -13.79 -13.62
N LEU A 103 -7.77 -13.45 -12.35
CA LEU A 103 -7.10 -12.19 -11.97
C LEU A 103 -5.63 -12.17 -12.42
N ARG A 104 -4.93 -13.31 -12.40
CA ARG A 104 -3.57 -13.40 -12.94
C ARG A 104 -3.50 -13.21 -14.44
N GLU A 105 -4.47 -13.76 -15.20
CA GLU A 105 -4.60 -13.51 -16.64
C GLU A 105 -4.84 -12.02 -16.94
N GLN A 106 -5.54 -11.32 -16.05
CA GLN A 106 -5.74 -9.86 -16.10
C GLN A 106 -4.52 -9.05 -15.60
N GLY A 107 -3.41 -9.71 -15.25
CA GLY A 107 -2.17 -9.06 -14.84
C GLY A 107 -2.03 -8.77 -13.34
N TYR A 108 -2.96 -9.21 -12.49
CA TYR A 108 -2.83 -9.03 -11.04
C TYR A 108 -1.72 -9.92 -10.48
N LYS A 109 -0.67 -9.29 -9.92
CA LYS A 109 0.38 -10.00 -9.18
C LYS A 109 0.00 -10.06 -7.70
N THR A 110 -0.17 -11.26 -7.16
CA THR A 110 -0.81 -11.42 -5.84
C THR A 110 0.10 -12.16 -4.87
N SER A 111 0.08 -11.76 -3.59
CA SER A 111 0.80 -12.45 -2.52
C SER A 111 -0.09 -13.50 -1.86
N SER A 112 0.50 -14.57 -1.31
CA SER A 112 -0.25 -15.63 -0.62
C SER A 112 -1.10 -15.10 0.54
N ASN A 113 -0.64 -14.05 1.23
CA ASN A 113 -1.40 -13.40 2.29
C ASN A 113 -2.64 -12.67 1.77
N ALA A 114 -2.55 -12.00 0.61
CA ALA A 114 -3.70 -11.35 -0.02
C ALA A 114 -4.76 -12.38 -0.44
N VAL A 115 -4.34 -13.52 -0.98
CA VAL A 115 -5.21 -14.65 -1.33
C VAL A 115 -5.91 -15.21 -0.08
N TRP A 116 -5.16 -15.42 1.01
CA TRP A 116 -5.71 -15.92 2.26
C TRP A 116 -6.75 -14.95 2.86
N ARG A 117 -6.44 -13.64 2.92
CA ARG A 117 -7.39 -12.64 3.44
C ARG A 117 -8.66 -12.55 2.60
N ALA A 118 -8.53 -12.54 1.27
CA ALA A 118 -9.69 -12.52 0.38
C ALA A 118 -10.58 -13.75 0.57
N LYS A 119 -9.99 -14.94 0.74
CA LYS A 119 -10.73 -16.16 1.05
C LYS A 119 -11.55 -16.01 2.34
N THR A 120 -10.92 -15.55 3.42
CA THR A 120 -11.53 -15.43 4.75
C THR A 120 -12.63 -14.36 4.75
N GLU A 121 -12.35 -13.17 4.22
CA GLU A 121 -13.29 -12.04 4.22
C GLU A 121 -14.53 -12.34 3.35
N LEU A 122 -14.33 -13.00 2.20
CA LEU A 122 -15.39 -13.26 1.23
C LEU A 122 -16.02 -14.65 1.34
N LYS A 123 -15.60 -15.46 2.33
CA LYS A 123 -16.09 -16.83 2.57
C LYS A 123 -16.03 -17.70 1.30
N LEU A 124 -14.88 -17.68 0.60
CA LEU A 124 -14.67 -18.41 -0.65
C LEU A 124 -14.23 -19.87 -0.40
N LYS A 125 -14.61 -20.79 -1.29
CA LYS A 125 -14.25 -22.22 -1.18
C LYS A 125 -12.87 -22.49 -1.79
N ILE A 126 -12.09 -23.37 -1.17
CA ILE A 126 -10.97 -24.04 -1.83
C ILE A 126 -11.52 -25.34 -2.41
N ILE A 127 -11.68 -25.40 -3.72
CA ILE A 127 -11.93 -26.67 -4.40
C ILE A 127 -10.56 -27.33 -4.59
N ILE A 128 -10.26 -28.36 -3.80
CA ILE A 128 -9.14 -29.24 -4.06
C ILE A 128 -9.62 -30.20 -5.16
N LYS A 129 -9.15 -30.03 -6.40
CA LYS A 129 -9.25 -31.12 -7.38
C LYS A 129 -8.41 -32.26 -6.82
N MET A 130 -9.07 -33.33 -6.38
CA MET A 130 -8.40 -34.62 -6.22
C MET A 130 -8.04 -35.08 -7.63
N ILE A 131 -6.74 -35.31 -7.84
CA ILE A 131 -6.17 -35.97 -9.03
C ILE A 131 -6.05 -37.44 -8.65
#